data_AF-A0A157MNW5-F1
#
_entry.id   AF-A0A157MNW5-F1
#
_cell.length_a   1.000
_cell.length_b   1.000
_cell.length_c   1.000
_cell.angle_alpha   90.00
_cell.angle_beta   90.00
_cell.angle_gamma   90.00
#
_symmetry.space_group_name_H-M   'P 1'
#
loop_
_entity.id
_entity.type
_entity.pdbx_description
1 polymer ?
#
loop_
_entity_poly.entity_id
_entity_poly.type
_entity_poly.pdbx_seq_one_letter_code
_entity_poly.pdbx_strand_id
1 'polypeptide(L)'
;MATNSKQTSSRVASTAGKTLGSSSSSTLQKSLAGSALRQTGSRAQTGVGIEARASRALDNPRSAPVTKALAGSVVSQSNKKR
;
A
#
# COMPACT_ATOMS: atom_id res chain seq x y z
N MET A 1 16.26 -4.32 -20.23
CA MET A 1 15.34 -4.64 -19.11
C MET A 1 14.23 -3.62 -19.11
N ALA A 2 13.03 -3.96 -19.61
CA ALA A 2 11.88 -3.07 -19.54
C ALA A 2 11.39 -3.02 -18.09
N THR A 3 11.75 -1.96 -17.38
CA THR A 3 11.34 -1.76 -15.99
C THR A 3 9.84 -1.52 -15.95
N ASN A 4 9.16 -2.24 -15.07
CA ASN A 4 7.74 -2.09 -14.86
C ASN A 4 7.50 -0.70 -14.25
N SER A 5 7.14 0.30 -15.08
CA SER A 5 7.04 1.71 -14.67
C SER A 5 5.89 1.98 -13.68
N LYS A 6 5.01 1.02 -13.39
CA LYS A 6 3.95 1.13 -12.38
C LYS A 6 4.42 0.69 -11.00
N GLN A 7 5.58 1.17 -10.56
CA GLN A 7 6.03 1.01 -9.18
C GLN A 7 5.34 2.04 -8.29
N THR A 8 5.04 1.65 -7.05
CA THR A 8 4.70 2.58 -5.97
C THR A 8 5.75 3.69 -5.98
N SER A 9 5.32 4.93 -6.21
CA SER A 9 6.25 6.06 -6.38
C SER A 9 7.23 6.10 -5.22
N SER A 10 8.47 6.54 -5.46
CA SER A 10 9.51 6.67 -4.44
C SER A 10 9.01 7.39 -3.19
N ARG A 11 8.11 8.39 -3.36
CA ARG A 11 7.41 9.06 -2.25
C ARG A 11 6.52 8.12 -1.43
N VAL A 12 5.73 7.26 -2.08
CA VAL A 12 4.87 6.29 -1.39
C VAL A 12 5.71 5.21 -0.72
N ALA A 13 6.78 4.75 -1.36
CA ALA A 13 7.73 3.81 -0.76
C ALA A 13 8.43 4.40 0.48
N SER A 14 8.95 5.64 0.40
CA SER A 14 9.54 6.33 1.54
C SER A 14 8.52 6.57 2.66
N THR A 15 7.28 6.91 2.29
CA THR A 15 6.18 7.10 3.25
C THR A 15 5.83 5.78 3.94
N ALA A 16 5.71 4.69 3.18
CA ALA A 16 5.48 3.35 3.71
C ALA A 16 6.61 2.92 4.67
N GLY A 17 7.87 3.19 4.31
CA GLY A 17 9.02 2.92 5.17
C GLY A 17 8.94 3.69 6.49
N LYS A 18 8.59 4.99 6.43
CA LYS A 18 8.35 5.82 7.62
C LYS A 18 7.17 5.31 8.46
N THR A 19 6.09 4.87 7.83
CA THR A 19 4.93 4.28 8.51
C THR A 19 5.28 2.97 9.23
N LEU A 20 6.13 2.13 8.63
CA LEU A 20 6.62 0.92 9.29
C LEU A 20 7.49 1.24 10.52
N GLY A 21 8.38 2.22 10.39
CA GLY A 21 9.27 2.66 11.48
C GLY A 21 8.61 3.52 12.54
N SER A 22 7.38 4.00 12.32
CA SER A 22 6.68 4.87 13.26
C SER A 22 5.95 4.05 14.33
N SER A 23 6.23 4.35 15.61
CA SER A 23 5.52 3.79 16.77
C SER A 23 4.06 4.24 16.84
N SER A 24 3.74 5.42 16.31
CA SER A 24 2.38 6.00 16.24
C SER A 24 1.52 5.37 15.14
N SER A 25 2.13 4.64 14.20
CA SER A 25 1.38 4.03 13.10
C SER A 25 0.62 2.78 13.56
N SER A 26 -0.67 2.74 13.19
CA SER A 26 -1.57 1.64 13.50
C SER A 26 -1.14 0.34 12.79
N THR A 27 -1.50 -0.81 13.35
CA THR A 27 -1.23 -2.13 12.75
C THR A 27 -1.75 -2.23 11.31
N LEU A 28 -2.88 -1.59 11.01
CA LEU A 28 -3.45 -1.51 9.67
C LEU A 28 -2.55 -0.70 8.72
N GLN A 29 -2.05 0.45 9.16
CA GLN A 29 -1.15 1.30 8.36
C GLN A 29 0.18 0.60 8.09
N LYS A 30 0.75 -0.08 9.08
CA LYS A 30 1.96 -0.90 8.93
C LYS A 30 1.74 -2.06 7.96
N SER A 31 0.59 -2.73 8.04
CA SER A 31 0.25 -3.82 7.12
C SER A 31 0.08 -3.35 5.68
N LEU A 32 -0.56 -2.19 5.47
CA LEU A 32 -0.72 -1.56 4.16
C LEU A 32 0.62 -1.08 3.61
N ALA A 33 1.43 -0.42 4.44
CA ALA A 33 2.77 0.04 4.09
C ALA A 33 3.70 -1.10 3.70
N GLY A 34 3.71 -2.19 4.48
CA GLY A 34 4.50 -3.39 4.17
C GLY A 34 4.06 -4.05 2.86
N SER A 35 2.75 -4.07 2.58
CA SER A 35 2.23 -4.61 1.32
C SER A 35 2.60 -3.73 0.13
N ALA A 36 2.43 -2.41 0.28
CA ALA A 36 2.84 -1.42 -0.73
C ALA A 36 4.34 -1.50 -1.05
N LEU A 37 5.20 -1.67 -0.01
CA LEU A 37 6.65 -1.83 -0.16
C LEU A 37 7.04 -3.15 -0.82
N ARG A 38 6.41 -4.26 -0.45
CA ARG A 38 6.67 -5.55 -1.12
C ARG A 38 6.30 -5.50 -2.61
N GLN A 39 5.31 -4.68 -2.97
CA GLN A 39 4.91 -4.43 -4.35
C GLN A 39 5.79 -3.39 -5.08
N THR A 40 6.67 -2.63 -4.40
CA THR A 40 7.63 -1.74 -5.08
C THR A 40 8.70 -2.56 -5.80
N GLY A 41 9.20 -3.63 -5.16
CA GLY A 41 10.39 -4.36 -5.60
C GLY A 41 10.13 -5.75 -6.17
N SER A 42 8.91 -6.27 -6.09
CA SER A 42 8.63 -7.67 -6.43
C SER A 42 7.29 -7.85 -7.14
N ARG A 43 7.16 -8.95 -7.88
CA ARG A 43 5.88 -9.48 -8.41
C ARG A 43 4.94 -10.01 -7.30
N ALA A 44 5.23 -9.69 -6.04
CA ALA A 44 4.50 -10.17 -4.89
C ALA A 44 3.05 -9.66 -4.94
N GLN A 45 2.10 -10.60 -4.89
CA GLN A 45 0.70 -10.27 -4.90
C GLN A 45 0.24 -9.91 -3.49
N THR A 46 -0.47 -8.78 -3.36
CA THR A 46 -1.16 -8.45 -2.11
C THR A 46 -2.27 -9.46 -1.89
N GLY A 47 -2.31 -10.04 -0.68
CA GLY A 47 -3.36 -10.98 -0.32
C GLY A 47 -4.74 -10.30 -0.22
N VAL A 48 -5.79 -11.05 -0.52
CA VAL A 48 -7.19 -10.58 -0.54
C VAL A 48 -7.59 -9.85 0.74
N GLY A 49 -7.09 -10.29 1.90
CA GLY A 49 -7.36 -9.65 3.20
C GLY A 49 -6.79 -8.23 3.32
N ILE A 50 -5.64 -7.95 2.70
CA ILE A 50 -5.06 -6.61 2.68
C ILE A 50 -5.74 -5.74 1.63
N GLU A 51 -6.11 -6.28 0.47
CA GLU A 51 -6.92 -5.54 -0.52
C GLU A 51 -8.25 -5.08 0.06
N ALA A 52 -8.97 -5.96 0.78
CA ALA A 52 -10.24 -5.61 1.40
C ALA A 52 -10.07 -4.52 2.46
N ARG A 53 -8.99 -4.58 3.25
CA ARG A 53 -8.64 -3.55 4.23
C ARG A 53 -8.26 -2.22 3.57
N ALA A 54 -7.51 -2.28 2.46
CA ALA A 54 -7.14 -1.12 1.67
C ALA A 54 -8.38 -0.45 1.06
N SER A 55 -9.28 -1.24 0.48
CA SER A 55 -10.55 -0.77 -0.09
C SER A 55 -11.40 -0.07 0.97
N ARG A 56 -11.61 -0.70 2.14
CA ARG A 56 -12.30 -0.05 3.27
C ARG A 56 -11.61 1.22 3.76
N ALA A 57 -10.28 1.28 3.73
CA ALA A 57 -9.54 2.47 4.13
C ALA A 57 -9.74 3.63 3.13
N LEU A 58 -9.88 3.33 1.84
CA LEU A 58 -10.24 4.30 0.80
C LEU A 58 -11.69 4.78 0.96
N ASP A 59 -12.61 3.86 1.19
CA ASP A 59 -14.05 4.16 1.36
C ASP A 59 -14.33 4.96 2.64
N ASN A 60 -13.50 4.80 3.66
CA ASN A 60 -13.70 5.50 4.93
C ASN A 60 -13.23 6.98 4.83
N PRO A 61 -14.13 7.96 4.98
CA PRO A 61 -13.78 9.37 4.92
C PRO A 61 -12.83 9.80 6.05
N ARG A 62 -12.87 9.14 7.21
CA ARG A 62 -12.04 9.44 8.40
C ARG A 62 -10.62 8.88 8.31
N SER A 63 -10.31 8.07 7.30
CA SER A 63 -8.95 7.54 7.14
C SER A 63 -7.96 8.66 6.84
N ALA A 64 -6.80 8.60 7.48
CA ALA A 64 -5.74 9.57 7.27
C ALA A 64 -5.34 9.64 5.78
N PRO A 65 -4.97 10.83 5.25
CA PRO A 65 -4.57 11.00 3.85
C PRO A 65 -3.45 10.03 3.45
N VAL A 66 -2.50 9.81 4.36
CA VAL A 66 -1.38 8.88 4.16
C VAL A 66 -1.85 7.43 4.02
N THR A 67 -2.87 7.03 4.78
CA THR A 67 -3.44 5.68 4.74
C THR A 67 -4.20 5.45 3.45
N LYS A 68 -4.95 6.47 2.99
CA LYS A 68 -5.62 6.43 1.68
C LYS A 68 -4.62 6.36 0.54
N ALA A 69 -3.52 7.11 0.59
CA ALA A 69 -2.48 7.05 -0.44
C ALA A 69 -1.80 5.67 -0.51
N LEU A 70 -1.47 5.08 0.64
CA LEU A 70 -0.92 3.73 0.73
C LEU A 70 -1.94 2.68 0.23
N ALA A 71 -3.18 2.76 0.69
CA ALA A 71 -4.25 1.87 0.28
C ALA A 71 -4.55 1.95 -1.22
N GLY A 72 -4.62 3.16 -1.77
CA GLY A 72 -4.81 3.41 -3.19
C GLY A 72 -3.69 2.82 -4.03
N SER A 73 -2.45 2.88 -3.53
CA SER A 73 -1.32 2.26 -4.20
C SER A 73 -1.40 0.74 -4.17
N VAL A 74 -1.75 0.16 -3.02
CA VAL A 74 -1.95 -1.29 -2.86
C VAL A 74 -3.06 -1.82 -3.80
N VAL A 75 -4.21 -1.15 -3.85
CA VAL A 75 -5.35 -1.51 -4.71
C VAL A 75 -5.05 -1.27 -6.19
N SER A 76 -4.29 -0.22 -6.52
CA SER A 76 -3.92 0.06 -7.91
C SER A 76 -2.91 -0.94 -8.46
N GLN A 77 -2.09 -1.52 -7.58
CA GLN A 77 -1.10 -2.54 -7.91
C GLN A 77 -1.59 -3.97 -7.68
N SER A 78 -2.75 -4.14 -7.05
CA SER A 78 -3.35 -5.45 -6.91
C SER A 78 -4.04 -5.86 -8.22
N ASN A 79 -3.93 -7.15 -8.53
CA ASN A 79 -4.24 -7.64 -9.87
C ASN A 79 -5.77 -7.66 -10.06
N LYS A 80 -6.30 -6.66 -10.77
CA LYS A 80 -7.74 -6.51 -11.06
C LYS A 80 -8.36 -7.63 -11.92
N LYS A 81 -7.56 -8.59 -12.41
CA LYS A 81 -8.00 -9.73 -13.23
C LYS A 81 -8.26 -11.02 -12.41
N ARG A 82 -8.56 -10.93 -11.11
CA ARG A 82 -9.10 -12.09 -10.39
C ARG A 82 -10.59 -12.25 -10.67
#